data_AF-A0A6A5TEC5-F1
#
_entry.id   AF-A0A6A5TEC5-F1
#
_cell.length_a   1.000
_cell.length_b   1.000
_cell.length_c   1.000
_cell.angle_alpha   90.00
_cell.angle_beta   90.00
_cell.angle_gamma   90.00
#
_symmetry.space_group_name_H-M   'P 1'
#
loop_
_entity.id
_entity.type
_entity.pdbx_description
1 polymer ?
#
loop_
_entity_poly.entity_id
_entity_poly.type
_entity_poly.pdbx_seq_one_letter_code
_entity_poly.pdbx_strand_id
1 'polypeptide(L)'
;MAPVRASNVERLEWRTKCRKELSSHIQSKLGIIVEPAQVRLLPSPDDPYTWRFLPEKKHLFSKNISDHSISAYKDLCNGVGRTFEAIPAKQRNSADSFGMVEGAVVSTVSQTEISFSTLIDQLQDKNFVLSQSLDEMRTQLSVELECRRHAERELARLKEVNKRL
;
A
#
# COMPACT_ATOMS: atom_id res chain seq x y z
N MET A 1 -46.43 8.19 -3.47
CA MET A 1 -44.97 8.11 -3.25
C MET A 1 -44.28 8.56 -4.53
N ALA A 2 -43.36 9.53 -4.46
CA ALA A 2 -42.61 10.00 -5.63
C ALA A 2 -41.62 8.91 -6.11
N PRO A 3 -41.42 8.74 -7.42
CA PRO A 3 -40.49 7.72 -7.93
C PRO A 3 -39.05 8.03 -7.52
N VAL A 4 -38.37 7.05 -6.94
CA VAL A 4 -36.95 7.15 -6.59
C VAL A 4 -36.15 7.27 -7.89
N ARG A 5 -35.44 8.37 -8.07
CA ARG A 5 -34.57 8.59 -9.23
C ARG A 5 -33.46 7.53 -9.24
N ALA A 6 -33.20 6.91 -10.39
CA ALA A 6 -32.17 5.87 -10.56
C ALA A 6 -30.78 6.31 -10.05
N SER A 7 -30.44 7.59 -10.19
CA SER A 7 -29.19 8.17 -9.67
C SER A 7 -29.06 8.06 -8.13
N ASN A 8 -30.17 8.14 -7.39
CA ASN A 8 -30.14 7.99 -5.93
C ASN A 8 -29.89 6.53 -5.52
N VAL A 9 -30.40 5.58 -6.31
CA VAL A 9 -30.16 4.14 -6.11
C VAL A 9 -28.69 3.83 -6.37
N GLU A 10 -28.16 4.28 -7.51
CA GLU A 10 -26.74 4.10 -7.85
C GLU A 10 -25.83 4.71 -6.77
N ARG A 11 -26.17 5.91 -6.29
CA ARG A 11 -25.41 6.56 -5.19
C ARG A 11 -25.42 5.72 -3.92
N LEU A 12 -26.55 5.12 -3.56
CA LEU A 12 -26.69 4.28 -2.38
C LEU A 12 -25.86 2.99 -2.52
N GLU A 13 -25.88 2.36 -3.69
CA GLU A 13 -25.10 1.15 -3.98
C GLU A 13 -23.61 1.41 -3.85
N TRP A 14 -23.09 2.47 -4.52
CA TRP A 14 -21.68 2.83 -4.43
C TRP A 14 -21.26 3.20 -3.01
N ARG A 15 -22.10 3.92 -2.28
CA ARG A 15 -21.84 4.25 -0.87
C ARG A 15 -21.73 2.99 0.00
N THR A 16 -22.63 2.03 -0.21
CA THR A 16 -22.67 0.77 0.52
C THR A 16 -21.44 -0.07 0.21
N LYS A 17 -21.10 -0.20 -1.08
CA LYS A 17 -19.90 -0.89 -1.54
C LYS A 17 -18.63 -0.27 -0.94
N CYS A 18 -18.48 1.05 -1.05
CA CYS A 18 -17.34 1.78 -0.50
C CYS A 18 -17.16 1.54 1.00
N ARG A 19 -18.25 1.61 1.78
CA ARG A 19 -18.19 1.32 3.22
C ARG A 19 -17.75 -0.11 3.54
N LYS A 20 -18.19 -1.10 2.76
CA LYS A 20 -17.77 -2.49 2.93
C LYS A 20 -16.29 -2.69 2.62
N GLU A 21 -15.79 -2.11 1.52
CA GLU A 21 -14.38 -2.17 1.15
C GLU A 21 -13.48 -1.56 2.22
N LEU A 22 -13.84 -0.37 2.71
CA LEU A 22 -13.09 0.31 3.76
C LEU A 22 -13.09 -0.47 5.09
N SER A 23 -14.25 -1.02 5.49
CA SER A 23 -14.38 -1.87 6.67
C SER A 23 -13.51 -3.15 6.56
N SER A 24 -13.59 -3.83 5.42
CA SER A 24 -12.76 -5.00 5.12
C SER A 24 -11.27 -4.68 5.18
N HIS A 25 -10.86 -3.53 4.62
CA HIS A 25 -9.47 -3.09 4.69
C HIS A 25 -9.01 -2.81 6.13
N ILE A 26 -9.82 -2.14 6.96
CA ILE A 26 -9.51 -1.90 8.37
C ILE A 26 -9.33 -3.24 9.11
N GLN A 27 -10.22 -4.19 8.89
CA GLN A 27 -10.13 -5.51 9.50
C GLN A 27 -8.88 -6.27 9.05
N SER A 28 -8.62 -6.31 7.74
CA SER A 28 -7.47 -7.00 7.16
C SER A 28 -6.13 -6.39 7.62
N LYS A 29 -6.06 -5.05 7.69
CA LYS A 29 -4.82 -4.33 7.98
C LYS A 29 -4.52 -4.22 9.48
N LEU A 30 -5.55 -3.98 10.29
CA LEU A 30 -5.40 -3.68 11.73
C LEU A 30 -5.94 -4.79 12.64
N GLY A 31 -6.67 -5.77 12.10
CA GLY A 31 -7.36 -6.79 12.91
C GLY A 31 -8.60 -6.28 13.64
N ILE A 32 -9.06 -5.06 13.34
CA ILE A 32 -10.16 -4.40 14.06
C ILE A 32 -11.46 -4.52 13.24
N ILE A 33 -12.51 -5.02 13.88
CA ILE A 33 -13.82 -5.13 13.24
C ILE A 33 -14.57 -3.81 13.41
N VAL A 34 -14.69 -3.05 12.33
CA VAL A 34 -15.50 -1.82 12.27
C VAL A 34 -16.65 -2.09 11.31
N GLU A 35 -17.90 -1.96 11.77
CA GLU A 35 -19.04 -2.15 10.87
C GLU A 35 -19.01 -1.14 9.72
N PRO A 36 -19.42 -1.52 8.49
CA PRO A 36 -19.47 -0.61 7.34
C PRO A 36 -20.20 0.72 7.64
N ALA A 37 -21.26 0.69 8.45
CA ALA A 37 -22.00 1.88 8.86
C ALA A 37 -21.21 2.81 9.80
N GLN A 38 -20.27 2.27 10.58
CA GLN A 38 -19.43 3.00 11.52
C GLN A 38 -18.12 3.50 10.91
N VAL A 39 -17.81 3.11 9.67
CA VAL A 39 -16.63 3.65 8.97
C VAL A 39 -16.79 5.15 8.73
N ARG A 40 -15.73 5.90 9.07
CA ARG A 40 -15.58 7.35 8.94
C ARG A 40 -14.31 7.65 8.15
N LEU A 41 -14.40 8.59 7.21
CA LEU A 41 -13.22 9.13 6.52
C LEU A 41 -12.48 10.15 7.39
N LEU A 42 -13.19 10.75 8.34
CA LEU A 42 -12.66 11.63 9.37
C LEU A 42 -12.91 10.99 10.73
N PRO A 43 -12.12 9.97 11.13
CA PRO A 43 -12.24 9.38 12.46
C PRO A 43 -11.96 10.42 13.55
N SER A 44 -12.69 10.31 14.65
CA SER A 44 -12.47 11.09 15.86
C SER A 44 -11.25 10.55 16.60
N PRO A 45 -10.66 11.31 17.55
CA PRO A 45 -9.54 10.82 18.35
C PRO A 45 -9.84 9.54 19.15
N ASP A 46 -11.12 9.26 19.43
CA ASP A 46 -11.59 8.08 20.15
C ASP A 46 -11.79 6.86 19.24
N ASP A 47 -11.76 7.04 17.91
CA ASP A 47 -11.87 5.94 16.98
C ASP A 47 -10.55 5.14 16.94
N PRO A 48 -10.60 3.81 16.80
CA PRO A 48 -9.41 2.96 16.93
C PRO A 48 -8.47 2.99 15.71
N TYR A 49 -8.84 3.75 14.66
CA TYR A 49 -8.07 3.86 13.42
C TYR A 49 -8.05 5.31 12.92
N THR A 50 -7.04 5.61 12.12
CA THR A 50 -6.97 6.81 11.29
C THR A 50 -6.50 6.45 9.88
N TRP A 51 -6.50 7.42 8.97
CA TRP A 51 -6.11 7.21 7.58
C TRP A 51 -4.75 7.83 7.29
N ARG A 52 -3.86 7.02 6.69
CA ARG A 52 -2.65 7.52 6.03
C ARG A 52 -2.94 7.57 4.54
N PHE A 53 -2.72 8.73 3.91
CA PHE A 53 -3.00 8.92 2.48
C PHE A 53 -1.90 9.75 1.82
N LEU A 54 -1.71 9.52 0.52
CA LEU A 54 -0.82 10.34 -0.29
C LEU A 54 -1.41 11.76 -0.49
N PRO A 55 -0.57 12.80 -0.68
CA PRO A 55 -1.03 14.18 -0.83
C PRO A 55 -2.10 14.38 -1.91
N GLU A 56 -2.03 13.64 -3.02
CA GLU A 56 -2.98 13.73 -4.13
C GLU A 56 -4.39 13.31 -3.73
N LYS A 57 -4.52 12.44 -2.73
CA LYS A 57 -5.80 11.91 -2.22
C LYS A 57 -6.36 12.68 -1.03
N LYS A 58 -5.69 13.75 -0.57
CA LYS A 58 -6.14 14.58 0.56
C LYS A 58 -7.58 15.07 0.41
N HIS A 59 -8.02 15.39 -0.81
CA HIS A 59 -9.38 15.89 -1.07
C HIS A 59 -10.47 14.88 -0.70
N LEU A 60 -10.20 13.56 -0.77
CA LEU A 60 -11.15 12.51 -0.38
C LEU A 60 -11.41 12.50 1.14
N PHE A 61 -10.43 12.94 1.93
CA PHE A 61 -10.48 12.97 3.39
C PHE A 61 -10.87 14.35 3.94
N SER A 62 -11.51 15.21 3.13
CA SER A 62 -11.99 16.53 3.56
C SER A 62 -13.42 16.51 4.11
N LYS A 63 -14.19 15.46 3.82
CA LYS A 63 -15.61 15.32 4.16
C LYS A 63 -15.95 13.87 4.51
N ASN A 64 -17.09 13.66 5.15
CA ASN A 64 -17.59 12.33 5.48
C ASN A 64 -18.14 11.59 4.25
N ILE A 65 -18.22 10.26 4.34
CA ILE A 65 -18.70 9.38 3.27
C ILE A 65 -20.05 9.84 2.74
N SER A 66 -20.98 10.23 3.62
CA SER A 66 -22.35 10.60 3.22
C SER A 66 -22.44 11.83 2.32
N ASP A 67 -21.40 12.67 2.29
CA ASP A 67 -21.38 13.94 1.57
C ASP A 67 -20.62 13.85 0.23
N HIS A 68 -20.10 12.67 -0.11
CA HIS A 68 -19.32 12.45 -1.31
C HIS A 68 -20.19 12.16 -2.54
N SER A 69 -19.57 12.38 -3.71
CA SER A 69 -20.12 12.05 -5.02
C SER A 69 -19.88 10.57 -5.36
N ILE A 70 -20.59 10.07 -6.38
CA ILE A 70 -20.39 8.70 -6.88
C ILE A 70 -18.93 8.49 -7.35
N SER A 71 -18.34 9.48 -8.02
CA SER A 71 -16.95 9.43 -8.47
C SER A 71 -15.99 9.30 -7.28
N ALA A 72 -16.22 10.04 -6.20
CA ALA A 72 -15.41 9.93 -4.98
C ALA A 72 -15.54 8.53 -4.34
N TYR A 73 -16.71 7.90 -4.35
CA TYR A 73 -16.85 6.50 -3.89
C TYR A 73 -16.02 5.52 -4.72
N LYS A 74 -16.03 5.67 -6.05
CA LYS A 74 -15.21 4.85 -6.96
C LYS A 74 -13.72 5.04 -6.66
N ASP A 75 -13.28 6.28 -6.48
CA ASP A 75 -11.90 6.59 -6.14
C ASP A 75 -11.46 6.05 -4.78
N LEU A 76 -12.34 6.10 -3.78
CA LEU A 76 -12.11 5.48 -2.47
C LEU A 76 -11.97 3.96 -2.59
N CYS A 77 -12.88 3.30 -3.33
CA CYS A 77 -12.81 1.84 -3.54
C CYS A 77 -11.54 1.42 -4.27
N ASN A 78 -11.10 2.20 -5.26
CA ASN A 78 -9.90 1.88 -6.05
C ASN A 78 -8.61 2.26 -5.32
N GLY A 79 -8.65 3.26 -4.45
CA GLY A 79 -7.49 3.82 -3.79
C GLY A 79 -7.10 3.13 -2.47
N VAL A 80 -8.03 2.43 -1.82
CA VAL A 80 -7.79 1.76 -0.54
C VAL A 80 -6.73 0.67 -0.68
N GLY A 81 -5.74 0.67 0.23
CA GLY A 81 -4.58 -0.23 0.19
C GLY A 81 -3.51 0.12 -0.86
N ARG A 82 -3.72 1.16 -1.68
CA ARG A 82 -2.77 1.59 -2.73
C ARG A 82 -2.26 3.00 -2.52
N THR A 83 -3.21 3.94 -2.43
CA THR A 83 -2.96 5.38 -2.30
C THR A 83 -3.29 5.92 -0.91
N PHE A 84 -4.01 5.13 -0.13
CA PHE A 84 -4.25 5.36 1.28
C PHE A 84 -4.51 4.04 1.98
N GLU A 85 -4.31 3.99 3.29
CA GLU A 85 -4.53 2.81 4.11
C GLU A 85 -4.94 3.18 5.54
N ALA A 86 -5.59 2.24 6.20
CA ALA A 86 -5.92 2.36 7.62
C ALA A 86 -4.66 2.13 8.47
N ILE A 87 -4.44 2.98 9.47
CA ILE A 87 -3.39 2.85 10.47
C ILE A 87 -3.99 2.94 11.88
N PRO A 88 -3.36 2.37 12.92
CA PRO A 88 -3.83 2.54 14.29
C PRO A 88 -3.90 4.02 14.66
N ALA A 89 -4.97 4.44 15.34
CA ALA A 89 -5.01 5.78 15.91
C ALA A 89 -3.90 5.90 16.96
N LYS A 90 -3.15 7.02 16.94
CA LYS A 90 -2.20 7.32 18.02
C LYS A 90 -3.02 7.45 19.30
N GLN A 91 -2.85 6.48 20.21
CA GLN A 91 -3.44 6.59 21.53
C GLN A 91 -2.98 7.92 22.14
N ARG A 92 -3.94 8.75 22.55
CA ARG A 92 -3.66 9.82 23.50
C ARG A 92 -3.36 9.13 24.82
N ASN A 93 -2.12 8.69 25.00
CA ASN A 93 -1.62 8.56 26.35
C ASN A 93 -1.79 9.94 26.96
N SER A 94 -2.67 10.04 27.94
CA SER A 94 -2.83 11.19 28.82
C SER A 94 -1.52 11.39 29.58
N ALA A 95 -0.51 11.91 28.88
CA ALA A 95 0.77 12.34 29.40
C ALA A 95 0.87 13.85 29.15
N ASP A 96 -0.11 14.58 29.68
CA ASP A 96 0.15 15.92 30.18
C ASP A 96 0.51 15.79 31.66
N SER A 97 1.73 15.28 31.88
CA SER A 97 2.48 15.46 33.11
C SER A 97 3.93 15.21 32.76
N PHE A 98 4.62 16.29 32.46
CA PHE A 98 6.05 16.42 32.69
C PHE A 98 6.33 16.01 34.14
N GLY A 99 6.82 14.79 34.34
CA GLY A 99 7.22 14.27 35.62
C GLY A 99 8.19 13.12 35.41
N MET A 100 9.48 13.45 35.50
CA MET A 100 10.58 12.50 35.61
C MET A 100 10.29 11.45 36.69
N VAL A 101 10.19 10.16 36.35
CA VAL A 101 10.68 9.04 37.20
C VAL A 101 11.00 7.83 36.34
N GLU A 102 12.17 7.24 36.60
CA GLU A 102 12.66 5.96 36.11
C GLU A 102 11.73 4.77 36.41
N GLY A 103 11.82 3.73 35.56
CA GLY A 103 11.67 2.34 36.00
C GLY A 103 10.33 1.65 35.73
N ALA A 104 10.43 0.53 35.02
CA ALA A 104 9.54 -0.66 35.09
C ALA A 104 8.23 -0.69 34.25
N VAL A 105 8.38 -1.32 33.08
CA VAL A 105 7.57 -2.41 32.48
C VAL A 105 6.04 -2.42 32.59
N VAL A 106 5.37 -2.28 31.43
CA VAL A 106 4.19 -3.12 31.08
C VAL A 106 4.26 -3.46 29.59
N SER A 107 4.55 -4.73 29.30
CA SER A 107 4.52 -5.30 27.94
C SER A 107 3.12 -5.79 27.59
N THR A 108 2.62 -5.43 26.41
CA THR A 108 1.67 -6.29 25.69
C THR A 108 1.76 -6.08 24.17
N VAL A 109 2.19 -7.15 23.49
CA VAL A 109 2.12 -7.47 22.04
C VAL A 109 3.22 -6.94 21.11
N SER A 110 4.39 -7.57 21.27
CA SER A 110 5.27 -8.16 20.25
C SER A 110 5.08 -7.80 18.77
N GLN A 111 5.80 -6.79 18.31
CA GLN A 111 6.63 -6.93 17.10
C GLN A 111 8.07 -6.66 17.55
N THR A 112 8.99 -7.52 17.15
CA THR A 112 10.44 -7.40 17.43
C THR A 112 10.89 -5.96 17.17
N GLU A 113 11.09 -5.19 18.25
CA GLU A 113 11.63 -3.83 18.17
C GLU A 113 13.14 -3.92 17.88
N ILE A 114 13.46 -4.37 16.68
CA ILE A 114 14.71 -4.01 16.03
C ILE A 114 14.68 -2.47 15.99
N SER A 115 15.66 -1.82 16.63
CA SER A 115 15.76 -0.36 16.66
C SER A 115 15.54 0.20 15.25
N PHE A 116 14.86 1.34 15.14
CA PHE A 116 14.63 1.99 13.84
C PHE A 116 15.92 2.13 13.03
N SER A 117 17.05 2.40 13.69
CA SER A 117 18.36 2.43 13.05
C SER A 117 18.70 1.09 12.41
N THR A 118 18.60 -0.01 13.16
CA THR A 118 18.91 -1.35 12.67
C THR A 118 17.97 -1.81 11.56
N LEU A 119 16.70 -1.38 11.57
CA LEU A 119 15.78 -1.65 10.46
C LEU A 119 16.16 -0.85 9.22
N ILE A 120 16.55 0.42 9.39
CA ILE A 120 17.05 1.25 8.28
C ILE A 120 18.29 0.61 7.66
N ASP A 121 19.26 0.22 8.49
CA ASP A 121 20.50 -0.45 8.04
C ASP A 121 20.16 -1.73 7.29
N GLN A 122 19.27 -2.58 7.84
CA GLN A 122 18.85 -3.82 7.19
C GLN A 122 18.14 -3.59 5.85
N LEU A 123 17.30 -2.55 5.75
CA LEU A 123 16.62 -2.19 4.51
C LEU A 123 17.60 -1.63 3.47
N GLN A 124 18.59 -0.87 3.91
CA GLN A 124 19.66 -0.37 3.05
C GLN A 124 20.52 -1.53 2.53
N ASP A 125 20.90 -2.47 3.38
CA ASP A 125 21.65 -3.67 2.99
C ASP A 125 20.88 -4.52 1.99
N LYS A 126 19.59 -4.78 2.25
CA LYS A 126 18.74 -5.53 1.31
C LYS A 126 18.61 -4.82 -0.03
N ASN A 127 18.42 -3.50 -0.04
CA ASN A 127 18.38 -2.73 -1.28
C ASN A 127 19.72 -2.80 -2.02
N PHE A 128 20.83 -2.68 -1.30
CA PHE A 128 22.16 -2.80 -1.89
C PHE A 128 22.39 -4.16 -2.55
N VAL A 129 22.08 -5.26 -1.84
CA VAL A 129 22.20 -6.63 -2.38
C VAL A 129 21.29 -6.84 -3.58
N LEU A 130 20.04 -6.38 -3.52
CA LEU A 130 19.11 -6.48 -4.65
C LEU A 130 19.61 -5.70 -5.87
N SER A 131 20.10 -4.47 -5.66
CA SER A 131 20.70 -3.65 -6.72
C SER A 131 21.91 -4.33 -7.35
N GLN A 132 22.80 -4.90 -6.54
CA GLN A 132 23.97 -5.65 -7.02
C GLN A 132 23.55 -6.86 -7.86
N SER A 133 22.59 -7.66 -7.40
CA SER A 133 22.09 -8.81 -8.14
C SER A 133 21.48 -8.43 -9.49
N LEU A 134 20.77 -7.29 -9.56
CA LEU A 134 20.24 -6.77 -10.82
C LEU A 134 21.36 -6.39 -11.80
N ASP A 135 22.44 -5.77 -11.33
CA ASP A 135 23.58 -5.40 -12.17
C ASP A 135 24.35 -6.65 -12.66
N GLU A 136 24.50 -7.66 -11.81
CA GLU A 136 25.07 -8.95 -12.20
C GLU A 136 24.23 -9.65 -13.27
N MET A 137 22.91 -9.74 -13.07
CA MET A 137 22.01 -10.32 -14.06
C MET A 137 22.05 -9.56 -15.38
N ARG A 138 22.17 -8.22 -15.33
CA ARG A 138 22.29 -7.38 -16.51
C ARG A 138 23.59 -7.63 -17.27
N THR A 139 24.72 -7.76 -16.57
CA THR A 139 26.01 -8.05 -17.20
C THR A 139 26.02 -9.45 -17.81
N GLN A 140 25.51 -10.46 -17.09
CA GLN A 140 25.35 -11.82 -17.60
C GLN A 140 24.51 -11.85 -18.88
N LEU A 141 23.36 -11.17 -18.88
CA LEU A 141 22.52 -11.08 -20.07
C LEU A 141 23.24 -10.40 -21.24
N SER A 142 24.03 -9.35 -20.99
CA SER A 142 24.79 -8.67 -22.04
C SER A 142 25.82 -9.59 -22.69
N VAL A 143 26.58 -10.32 -21.86
CA VAL A 143 27.58 -11.29 -22.33
C VAL A 143 26.92 -12.40 -23.12
N GLU A 144 25.84 -12.99 -22.61
CA GLU A 144 25.09 -14.05 -23.30
C GLU A 144 24.58 -13.59 -24.66
N LEU A 145 24.04 -12.37 -24.75
CA LEU A 145 23.58 -11.79 -26.01
C LEU A 145 24.71 -11.62 -27.02
N GLU A 146 25.91 -11.26 -26.59
CA GLU A 146 27.09 -11.12 -27.45
C GLU A 146 27.59 -12.48 -27.94
N CYS A 147 27.70 -13.46 -27.05
CA CYS A 147 28.06 -14.84 -27.38
C CYS A 147 27.07 -15.43 -28.39
N ARG A 148 25.76 -15.27 -28.14
CA ARG A 148 24.71 -15.73 -29.05
C ARG A 148 24.80 -15.06 -30.43
N ARG A 149 24.97 -13.73 -30.47
CA ARG A 149 25.17 -12.98 -31.73
C ARG A 149 26.43 -13.44 -32.48
N HIS A 150 27.48 -13.84 -31.78
CA HIS A 150 28.67 -14.39 -32.41
C HIS A 150 28.39 -15.76 -33.03
N ALA A 151 27.78 -16.68 -32.27
CA ALA A 151 27.42 -18.01 -32.75
C ALA A 151 26.46 -17.95 -33.96
N GLU A 152 25.48 -17.05 -33.96
CA GLU A 152 24.55 -16.84 -35.07
C GLU A 152 25.27 -16.40 -36.36
N ARG A 153 26.28 -15.52 -36.25
CA ARG A 153 27.10 -15.08 -37.39
C ARG A 153 27.91 -16.23 -37.98
N GLU A 154 28.55 -17.03 -37.13
CA GLU A 154 29.32 -18.19 -37.58
C GLU A 154 28.42 -19.25 -38.24
N LEU A 155 27.24 -19.52 -37.66
CA LEU A 155 26.26 -20.43 -38.25
C LEU A 155 25.79 -19.93 -39.62
N ALA A 156 25.53 -18.63 -39.78
CA ALA A 156 25.16 -18.04 -41.06
C ALA A 156 26.27 -18.21 -42.10
N ARG A 157 27.53 -17.98 -41.71
CA ARG A 157 28.70 -18.17 -42.57
C ARG A 157 28.85 -19.62 -43.03
N LEU A 158 28.73 -20.57 -42.11
CA LEU A 158 28.83 -22.01 -42.44
C LEU A 158 27.71 -22.45 -43.37
N LYS A 159 26.47 -21.98 -43.16
CA LYS A 159 25.34 -22.26 -44.06
C LYS A 159 25.58 -21.74 -45.47
N GLU A 160 26.20 -20.56 -45.60
CA GLU A 160 26.52 -19.99 -46.91
C GLU A 160 27.62 -20.78 -47.62
N VAL A 161 28.67 -21.19 -46.91
CA VAL A 161 29.72 -22.05 -47.48
C VAL A 161 29.16 -23.40 -47.93
N ASN A 162 28.31 -24.04 -47.11
CA ASN A 162 27.72 -25.34 -47.43
C ASN A 162 26.74 -25.28 -48.62
N LYS A 163 26.13 -24.12 -48.90
CA LYS A 163 25.32 -23.92 -50.10
C LYS A 163 26.13 -23.79 -51.40
N ARG A 164 27.42 -23.47 -51.28
CA ARG A 164 28.32 -23.24 -52.43
C ARG A 164 29.13 -24.49 -52.80
N LEU A 165 29.10 -25.52 -51.97
CA LEU A 165 29.66 -26.86 -52.21
C LEU A 165 28.59 -27.77 -52.82
#